data_AF-A0A7T1MH26-F1
#
_entry.id   AF-A0A7T1MH26-F1
#
_cell.length_a   1.000
_cell.length_b   1.000
_cell.length_c   1.000
_cell.angle_alpha   90.00
_cell.angle_beta   90.00
_cell.angle_gamma   90.00
#
_symmetry.space_group_name_H-M   'P 1'
#
loop_
_entity.id
_entity.type
_entity.pdbx_description
1 polymer ?
#
loop_
_entity_poly.entity_id
_entity_poly.type
_entity_poly.pdbx_seq_one_letter_code
_entity_poly.pdbx_strand_id
1 'polypeptide(L)' 'MAATPLSRTCPIRIVSVHLLDAAGRLLRVLFLDREGHISAEPHYVPRDEALILASNEQRVLGPQARVQVL' A
#
# COMPACT_ATOMS: atom_id res chain seq x y z
N MET A 1 -2.69 -14.87 28.72
CA MET A 1 -2.30 -14.48 27.34
C MET A 1 -1.09 -13.58 27.44
N ALA A 2 0.09 -14.08 27.10
CA ALA A 2 1.29 -13.25 27.07
C ALA A 2 1.17 -12.30 25.88
N ALA A 3 1.19 -10.99 26.15
CA ALA A 3 1.30 -9.99 25.10
C ALA A 3 2.65 -10.16 24.41
N THR A 4 2.63 -10.58 23.15
CA THR A 4 3.83 -10.66 22.31
C THR A 4 4.49 -9.28 22.30
N PRO A 5 5.79 -9.16 22.59
CA PRO A 5 6.45 -7.87 22.60
C PRO A 5 6.39 -7.30 21.17
N LEU A 6 5.68 -6.18 21.02
CA LEU A 6 5.67 -5.41 19.78
C LEU A 6 7.10 -4.95 19.53
N SER A 7 7.79 -5.72 18.67
CA SER A 7 9.09 -5.35 18.12
C SER A 7 9.00 -3.92 17.59
N ARG A 8 10.01 -3.09 17.87
CA ARG A 8 10.09 -1.64 17.54
C ARG A 8 10.14 -1.34 16.02
N THR A 9 9.64 -2.26 15.20
CA THR A 9 9.43 -2.14 13.76
C THR A 9 7.93 -2.07 13.55
N CYS A 10 7.38 -0.92 13.14
CA CYS A 10 5.94 -0.76 12.86
C CYS A 10 5.40 -2.00 12.12
N PRO A 11 4.62 -2.87 12.80
CA PRO A 11 4.21 -4.15 12.24
C PRO A 11 3.11 -3.98 11.19
N ILE A 12 2.54 -2.78 11.14
CA ILE A 12 1.43 -2.38 10.32
C ILE A 12 1.90 -1.32 9.34
N ARG A 13 1.60 -1.54 8.06
CA ARG A 13 1.84 -0.64 6.94
C ARG A 13 0.53 -0.36 6.22
N ILE A 14 0.52 0.71 5.42
CA ILE A 14 -0.57 1.02 4.50
C ILE A 14 0.00 0.97 3.08
N VAL A 15 -0.74 0.37 2.15
CA VAL A 15 -0.41 0.43 0.73
C VAL A 15 -1.24 1.53 0.07
N SER A 16 -0.58 2.54 -0.50
CA SER A 16 -1.23 3.60 -1.26
C SER A 16 -0.89 3.53 -2.75
N VAL A 17 -1.85 3.89 -3.59
CA VAL A 17 -1.73 3.99 -5.04
C VAL A 17 -1.90 5.45 -5.44
N HIS A 18 -0.84 6.02 -6.01
CA HIS A 18 -0.84 7.40 -6.50
C HIS A 18 -1.13 7.38 -7.99
N LEU A 19 -2.31 7.92 -8.35
CA LEU A 19 -2.68 8.11 -9.75
C LEU A 19 -2.09 9.42 -10.24
N LEU A 20 -1.33 9.35 -11.34
CA LEU A 20 -0.68 10.49 -11.94
C LEU A 20 -1.38 10.87 -13.24
N ASP A 21 -1.39 12.17 -13.58
CA ASP A 21 -1.78 12.62 -14.91
C ASP A 21 -0.65 12.38 -15.93
N ALA A 22 -0.92 12.71 -17.20
CA ALA A 22 0.07 12.55 -18.27
C ALA A 22 1.35 13.40 -18.07
N ALA A 23 1.30 14.44 -17.23
CA ALA A 23 2.44 15.27 -16.87
C ALA A 23 3.14 14.79 -15.58
N GLY A 24 2.72 13.66 -15.01
CA GLY A 24 3.27 13.09 -13.78
C GLY A 24 2.78 13.77 -12.50
N ARG A 25 1.76 14.62 -12.57
CA ARG A 25 1.19 15.32 -11.40
C ARG A 25 0.22 14.40 -10.67
N LEU A 26 0.25 14.44 -9.35
CA LEU A 26 -0.64 13.64 -8.50
C LEU A 26 -2.09 14.09 -8.67
N LEU A 27 -2.95 13.19 -9.16
CA LEU A 27 -4.39 13.40 -9.28
C LEU A 27 -5.13 12.95 -8.03
N ARG A 28 -4.81 11.75 -7.55
CA ARG A 28 -5.49 11.13 -6.41
C ARG A 28 -4.60 10.12 -5.71
N VAL A 29 -4.77 10.02 -4.40
CA VAL A 29 -4.24 8.93 -3.58
C VAL A 29 -5.39 8.00 -3.24
N LEU A 30 -5.19 6.72 -3.51
CA LEU A 30 -6.09 5.62 -3.15
C LEU A 30 -5.33 4.63 -2.28
N PHE A 31 -6.04 3.70 -1.66
CA PHE A 31 -5.46 2.67 -0.80
C PHE A 31 -5.89 1.29 -1.25
N LEU A 32 -5.12 0.27 -0.86
CA LEU A 32 -5.43 -1.12 -1.14
C LEU A 32 -5.75 -1.86 0.16
N ASP A 33 -6.82 -2.64 0.15
CA ASP A 33 -7.09 -3.63 1.20
C ASP A 33 -6.16 -4.86 1.06
N ARG A 34 -6.33 -5.87 1.90
CA ARG A 34 -5.46 -7.07 1.90
C ARG A 34 -5.67 -7.93 0.65
N GLU A 35 -6.82 -7.81 0.05
CA GLU A 35 -7.25 -8.53 -1.14
C GLU A 35 -6.83 -7.81 -2.43
N GLY A 36 -6.32 -6.57 -2.33
CA GLY A 36 -5.89 -5.75 -3.46
C GLY A 36 -7.01 -4.90 -4.06
N HIS A 37 -8.15 -4.74 -3.38
CA HIS A 37 -9.19 -3.84 -3.84
C HIS A 37 -8.88 -2.39 -3.49
N ILE A 38 -9.27 -1.51 -4.41
CA ILE A 38 -9.13 -0.08 -4.26
C ILE A 38 -10.15 0.45 -3.25
N SER A 39 -9.66 1.18 -2.26
CA SER A 39 -10.45 1.88 -1.25
C SER A 39 -10.09 3.36 -1.17
N ALA A 40 -11.05 4.17 -0.72
CA ALA A 40 -10.83 5.57 -0.40
C ALA A 40 -10.22 5.76 1.01
N GLU A 41 -10.25 4.72 1.84
CA GLU A 41 -9.76 4.74 3.22
C GLU A 41 -8.52 3.86 3.37
N PRO A 42 -7.56 4.22 4.24
CA PRO A 42 -6.35 3.44 4.46
C PRO A 42 -6.64 2.13 5.17
N HIS A 43 -5.95 1.06 4.75
CA HIS A 43 -6.03 -0.26 5.37
C HIS A 43 -4.72 -0.65 6.03
N TYR A 44 -4.86 -1.32 7.17
CA TYR A 44 -3.73 -1.83 7.94
C TYR A 44 -3.36 -3.24 7.51
N VAL A 45 -2.16 -3.38 6.94
CA VAL A 45 -1.63 -4.65 6.47
C VAL A 45 -0.31 -5.01 7.17
N PRO A 46 -0.07 -6.30 7.47
CA PRO A 46 1.23 -6.77 7.95
C PRO A 46 2.34 -6.40 6.96
N ARG A 47 3.53 -6.08 7.47
CA ARG A 47 4.66 -5.62 6.65
C ARG A 47 4.98 -6.53 5.46
N ASP A 48 5.05 -7.84 5.68
CA ASP A 48 5.47 -8.78 4.64
C ASP A 48 4.43 -8.89 3.52
N GLU A 49 3.14 -8.88 3.90
CA GLU A 49 2.01 -8.80 2.97
C GLU A 49 2.02 -7.48 2.20
N ALA A 50 2.25 -6.35 2.88
CA ALA A 50 2.28 -5.02 2.26
C ALA A 50 3.35 -4.91 1.16
N LEU A 51 4.54 -5.49 1.40
CA LEU A 51 5.63 -5.47 0.44
C LEU A 51 5.32 -6.34 -0.80
N ILE A 52 4.72 -7.51 -0.59
CA ILE A 52 4.32 -8.40 -1.69
C ILE A 52 3.21 -7.75 -2.51
N LEU A 53 2.17 -7.25 -1.85
CA LEU A 53 1.04 -6.57 -2.47
C LEU A 53 1.52 -5.37 -3.29
N ALA A 54 2.29 -4.47 -2.69
CA ALA A 54 2.79 -3.29 -3.39
C ALA A 54 3.64 -3.64 -4.64
N SER A 55 4.46 -4.70 -4.56
CA SER A 55 5.27 -5.17 -5.69
C SER A 55 4.41 -5.72 -6.83
N ASN A 56 3.37 -6.49 -6.50
CA ASN A 56 2.44 -7.04 -7.49
C ASN A 56 1.60 -5.93 -8.14
N GLU A 57 1.07 -5.03 -7.33
CA GLU A 57 0.23 -3.92 -7.79
C GLU A 57 1.00 -2.95 -8.68
N GLN A 58 2.26 -2.66 -8.34
CA GLN A 58 3.12 -1.85 -9.20
C GLN A 58 3.35 -2.50 -10.59
N ARG A 59 3.37 -3.84 -10.66
CA ARG A 59 3.49 -4.57 -11.93
C ARG A 59 2.19 -4.57 -12.73
N VAL A 60 1.05 -4.71 -12.06
CA VAL A 60 -0.28 -4.74 -12.70
C VAL A 60 -0.66 -3.35 -13.23
N LEU A 61 -0.49 -2.31 -12.42
CA LEU A 61 -0.86 -0.94 -12.77
C LEU A 61 0.15 -0.27 -13.70
N GLY A 62 1.39 -0.79 -13.75
CA GLY A 62 2.43 -0.29 -14.62
C GLY A 62 2.93 1.11 -14.26
N PRO A 63 3.57 1.82 -15.19
CA PRO A 63 4.32 3.05 -14.90
C PRO A 63 3.43 4.28 -14.61
N GLN A 64 2.14 4.21 -14.90
CA GLN A 64 1.21 5.33 -14.68
C GLN A 64 0.72 5.44 -13.24
N ALA A 65 0.96 4.40 -12.43
CA ALA A 65 0.68 4.41 -11.01
C ALA A 65 1.97 4.25 -10.23
N ARG A 66 2.06 4.92 -9.08
CA ARG A 66 3.13 4.69 -8.11
C ARG A 66 2.53 4.09 -6.85
N VAL A 67 2.96 2.88 -6.51
CA VAL A 67 2.53 2.17 -5.31
C VAL A 67 3.56 2.39 -4.20
N GLN A 68 3.10 2.75 -3.00
CA GLN A 68 3.96 3.04 -1.85
C GLN A 68 3.51 2.28 -0.61
N VAL A 69 4.49 1.87 0.20
CA VAL A 69 4.28 1.27 1.52
C VAL A 69 4.67 2.31 2.57
N LEU A 70 3.68 2.79 3.33
CA LEU A 70 3.80 3.87 4.31
C LEU A 70 4.07 3.34 5.72
#